data_AF-A0A821E719-F1
#
_entry.id   AF-A0A821E719-F1
#
_cell.length_a   1.000
_cell.length_b   1.000
_cell.length_c   1.000
_cell.angle_alpha   90.00
_cell.angle_beta   90.00
_cell.angle_gamma   90.00
#
_symmetry.space_group_name_H-M   'P 1'
#
loop_
_entity.id
_entity.type
_entity.pdbx_description
1 polymer ?
#
loop_
_entity_poly.entity_id
_entity_poly.type
_entity_poly.pdbx_seq_one_letter_code
_entity_poly.pdbx_strand_id
1 'polypeptide(L)'
;MASIPTGSGNANARKLKIPIDVAKSIQLINTGKSFKIDALILNGQPFFMAAGIGYDAKVVEQFNKIPFRGVGAYLTGVLTTAFTYKLPHFSIEIDNEKTIETEAFTVLITSTGQLGYNVEFSKNSILNDGKFEITIVKNFDRSKVPNLIYESFFGDLASQEMLETHQ
;
A
#
# COMPACT_ATOMS: atom_id res chain seq x y z
N MET A 1 18.94 -7.75 -8.15
CA MET A 1 17.64 -8.44 -8.04
C MET A 1 16.87 -8.24 -9.33
N ALA A 2 16.08 -9.22 -9.77
CA ALA A 2 15.16 -9.10 -10.90
C ALA A 2 13.80 -9.70 -10.52
N SER A 3 12.71 -9.22 -11.12
CA SER A 3 11.35 -9.66 -10.80
C SER A 3 10.68 -10.26 -12.03
N ILE A 4 10.10 -11.46 -11.86
CA ILE A 4 9.18 -12.08 -12.82
C ILE A 4 7.80 -12.12 -12.13
N PRO A 5 6.84 -11.27 -12.53
CA PRO A 5 5.58 -11.08 -11.82
C PRO A 5 4.58 -12.20 -12.07
N THR A 6 4.66 -13.27 -11.29
CA THR A 6 3.74 -14.43 -11.36
C THR A 6 2.60 -14.39 -10.34
N GLY A 7 2.58 -13.39 -9.45
CA GLY A 7 1.51 -13.20 -8.48
C GLY A 7 0.26 -12.56 -9.10
N SER A 8 -0.81 -12.40 -8.33
CA SER A 8 -2.02 -11.70 -8.81
C SER A 8 -1.91 -10.17 -8.67
N GLY A 9 -1.28 -9.68 -7.59
CA GLY A 9 -1.17 -8.25 -7.29
C GLY A 9 -0.10 -7.54 -8.12
N ASN A 10 1.14 -8.04 -8.05
CA ASN A 10 2.31 -7.54 -8.80
C ASN A 10 2.53 -6.02 -8.70
N ALA A 11 2.28 -5.41 -7.53
CA ALA A 11 2.38 -3.96 -7.35
C ALA A 11 3.77 -3.43 -7.73
N ASN A 12 4.84 -4.10 -7.31
CA ASN A 12 6.21 -3.69 -7.66
C ASN A 12 6.42 -3.64 -9.17
N ALA A 13 5.95 -4.67 -9.89
CA ALA A 13 6.08 -4.73 -11.33
C ALA A 13 5.28 -3.62 -12.02
N ARG A 14 4.09 -3.31 -11.52
CA ARG A 14 3.26 -2.23 -12.05
C ARG A 14 3.93 -0.87 -11.83
N LYS A 15 4.41 -0.58 -10.61
CA LYS A 15 5.12 0.67 -10.29
C LYS A 15 6.41 0.84 -11.11
N LEU A 16 7.20 -0.23 -11.25
CA LEU A 16 8.44 -0.23 -12.04
C LEU A 16 8.23 -0.41 -13.55
N LYS A 17 6.97 -0.50 -14.01
CA LYS A 17 6.61 -0.75 -15.42
C LYS A 17 7.26 -2.03 -15.99
N ILE A 18 7.47 -3.03 -15.14
CA ILE A 18 7.90 -4.37 -15.54
C ILE A 18 6.70 -5.07 -16.20
N PRO A 19 6.87 -5.65 -17.40
CA PRO A 19 5.82 -6.41 -18.05
C PRO A 19 5.28 -7.53 -17.16
N ILE A 20 3.96 -7.68 -17.09
CA ILE A 20 3.32 -8.79 -16.35
C ILE A 20 3.48 -10.13 -17.09
N ASP A 21 3.57 -10.09 -18.41
CA ASP A 21 3.86 -11.27 -19.23
C ASP A 21 5.28 -11.77 -18.98
N VAL A 22 5.41 -13.04 -18.60
CA VAL A 22 6.68 -13.66 -18.20
C VAL A 22 7.73 -13.58 -19.30
N ALA A 23 7.35 -13.86 -20.55
CA ALA A 23 8.29 -13.84 -21.66
C ALA A 23 8.84 -12.42 -21.89
N LYS A 24 7.97 -11.40 -21.82
CA LYS A 24 8.38 -9.99 -21.88
C LYS A 24 9.22 -9.56 -20.68
N SER A 25 8.95 -10.07 -19.46
CA SER A 25 9.80 -9.78 -18.30
C SER A 25 11.22 -10.33 -18.50
N ILE A 26 11.35 -11.55 -19.05
CA ILE A 26 12.65 -12.16 -19.37
C ILE A 26 13.39 -11.33 -20.42
N GLN A 27 12.69 -10.89 -21.48
CA GLN A 27 13.28 -10.00 -22.48
C GLN A 27 13.78 -8.69 -21.86
N LEU A 28 13.02 -8.09 -20.94
CA LEU A 28 13.44 -6.89 -20.21
C LEU A 28 14.70 -7.15 -19.37
N ILE A 29 14.76 -8.26 -18.65
CA ILE A 29 15.94 -8.66 -17.85
C ILE A 29 17.18 -8.76 -18.74
N ASN A 30 17.04 -9.36 -19.93
CA ASN A 30 18.15 -9.53 -20.88
C ASN A 30 18.69 -8.20 -21.44
N THR A 31 17.98 -7.07 -21.27
CA THR A 31 18.52 -5.75 -21.63
C THR A 31 19.64 -5.27 -20.70
N GLY A 32 19.77 -5.87 -19.51
CA GLY A 32 20.77 -5.50 -18.50
C GLY A 32 20.56 -4.13 -17.86
N LYS A 33 19.44 -3.44 -18.15
CA LYS A 33 19.15 -2.11 -17.58
C LYS A 33 18.70 -2.25 -16.12
N SER A 34 19.52 -1.76 -15.20
CA SER A 34 19.19 -1.71 -13.78
C SER A 34 18.59 -0.37 -13.38
N PHE A 35 17.60 -0.40 -12.48
CA PHE A 35 17.08 0.78 -11.79
C PHE A 35 17.30 0.61 -10.29
N LYS A 36 17.85 1.63 -9.63
CA LYS A 36 18.04 1.62 -8.18
C LYS A 36 16.74 2.04 -7.52
N ILE A 37 16.34 1.33 -6.46
CA ILE A 37 15.20 1.68 -5.62
C ILE A 37 15.63 1.68 -4.17
N ASP A 38 14.95 2.48 -3.37
CA ASP A 38 15.13 2.53 -1.93
C ASP A 38 14.47 1.30 -1.28
N ALA A 39 15.14 0.83 -0.24
CA ALA A 39 14.63 -0.19 0.67
C ALA A 39 14.48 0.45 2.05
N LEU A 40 13.41 0.10 2.74
CA LEU A 40 13.17 0.60 4.09
C LEU A 40 13.59 -0.45 5.11
N ILE A 41 13.84 -0.01 6.34
CA ILE A 41 14.11 -0.89 7.48
C ILE A 41 13.04 -0.62 8.53
N LEU A 42 12.26 -1.66 8.87
CA LEU A 42 11.30 -1.63 9.96
C LEU A 42 11.77 -2.57 11.06
N ASN A 43 12.09 -2.05 12.25
CA ASN A 43 12.57 -2.83 13.39
C ASN A 43 13.74 -3.78 13.03
N GLY A 44 14.70 -3.28 12.24
CA GLY A 44 15.86 -4.05 11.77
C GLY A 44 15.57 -5.01 10.61
N GLN A 45 14.33 -5.12 10.14
CA GLN A 45 13.95 -5.96 9.00
C GLN A 45 13.81 -5.12 7.74
N PRO A 46 14.55 -5.45 6.65
CA PRO A 46 14.38 -4.75 5.39
C PRO A 46 13.03 -5.10 4.76
N PHE A 47 12.33 -4.12 4.23
CA PHE A 47 11.14 -4.33 3.42
C PHE A 47 11.13 -3.42 2.19
N PHE A 48 10.30 -3.80 1.23
CA PHE A 48 10.11 -3.09 -0.02
C PHE A 48 8.65 -2.67 -0.14
N MET A 49 8.41 -1.58 -0.85
CA MET A 49 7.09 -1.04 -1.20
C MET A 49 6.30 -0.42 -0.06
N ALA A 50 5.80 -1.23 0.87
CA ALA A 50 4.82 -0.80 1.86
C ALA A 50 4.83 -1.72 3.09
N ALA A 51 4.64 -1.11 4.25
CA ALA A 51 4.29 -1.73 5.51
C ALA A 51 3.08 -0.97 6.08
N GLY A 52 2.16 -1.68 6.72
CA GLY A 52 0.96 -1.07 7.27
C GLY A 52 0.67 -1.56 8.67
N ILE A 53 0.09 -0.66 9.47
CA ILE A 53 -0.34 -0.92 10.84
C ILE A 53 -1.80 -0.54 10.95
N GLY A 54 -2.60 -1.44 11.52
CA GLY A 54 -4.01 -1.22 11.81
C GLY A 54 -4.94 -1.99 10.88
N TYR A 55 -5.82 -1.26 10.21
CA TYR A 55 -6.93 -1.81 9.45
C TYR A 55 -6.48 -2.71 8.30
N ASP A 56 -5.45 -2.33 7.55
CA ASP A 56 -4.91 -3.13 6.44
C ASP A 56 -4.39 -4.49 6.93
N ALA A 57 -3.66 -4.50 8.06
CA ALA A 57 -3.22 -5.72 8.71
C ALA A 57 -4.40 -6.59 9.16
N LYS A 58 -5.47 -5.96 9.67
CA LYS A 58 -6.70 -6.69 10.06
C LYS A 58 -7.42 -7.29 8.85
N VAL A 59 -7.45 -6.58 7.72
CA VAL A 59 -7.99 -7.09 6.45
C VAL A 59 -7.19 -8.31 5.98
N VAL A 60 -5.86 -8.25 6.04
CA VAL A 60 -5.00 -9.41 5.69
C VAL A 60 -5.27 -10.60 6.61
N GLU A 61 -5.46 -10.37 7.90
CA GLU A 61 -5.84 -11.43 8.85
C GLU A 61 -7.18 -12.08 8.48
N GLN A 62 -8.19 -11.29 8.08
CA GLN A 62 -9.48 -11.83 7.62
C GLN A 62 -9.37 -12.53 6.27
N PHE A 63 -8.62 -11.96 5.33
CA PHE A 63 -8.38 -12.54 4.01
C PHE A 63 -7.81 -13.96 4.11
N ASN A 64 -6.89 -14.20 5.05
CA ASN A 64 -6.30 -15.52 5.27
C ASN A 64 -7.30 -16.57 5.76
N LYS A 65 -8.48 -16.15 6.26
CA LYS A 65 -9.57 -17.04 6.68
C LYS A 65 -10.56 -17.34 5.54
N ILE A 66 -10.46 -16.63 4.41
CA ILE A 66 -11.33 -16.80 3.25
C ILE A 66 -10.82 -17.99 2.40
N PRO A 67 -11.70 -18.94 2.00
CA PRO A 67 -11.27 -20.18 1.34
C PRO A 67 -10.81 -20.00 -0.11
N PHE A 68 -11.05 -18.84 -0.72
CA PHE A 68 -10.66 -18.50 -2.09
C PHE A 68 -9.69 -17.32 -2.10
N ARG A 69 -8.94 -17.15 -3.20
CA ARG A 69 -7.91 -16.12 -3.34
C ARG A 69 -8.23 -15.13 -4.45
N GLY A 70 -7.49 -14.02 -4.47
CA GLY A 70 -7.58 -12.98 -5.48
C GLY A 70 -8.29 -11.73 -4.98
N VAL A 71 -8.56 -10.80 -5.91
CA VAL A 71 -9.15 -9.48 -5.60
C VAL A 71 -10.48 -9.63 -4.86
N GLY A 72 -11.35 -10.55 -5.27
CA GLY A 72 -12.66 -10.74 -4.65
C GLY A 72 -12.58 -11.05 -3.15
N ALA A 73 -11.68 -11.96 -2.74
CA ALA A 73 -11.48 -12.30 -1.34
C ALA A 73 -10.94 -11.10 -0.56
N TYR A 74 -10.05 -10.32 -1.16
CA TYR A 74 -9.52 -9.10 -0.55
C TYR A 74 -10.64 -8.06 -0.34
N LEU A 75 -11.49 -7.83 -1.35
CA LEU A 75 -12.64 -6.93 -1.26
C LEU A 75 -13.63 -7.36 -0.18
N THR A 76 -13.90 -8.66 -0.06
CA THR A 76 -14.72 -9.19 1.04
C THR A 76 -14.08 -8.90 2.40
N GLY A 77 -12.77 -9.11 2.53
CA GLY A 77 -12.01 -8.77 3.75
C GLY A 77 -12.11 -7.29 4.10
N VAL A 78 -11.94 -6.40 3.12
CA VAL A 78 -12.11 -4.94 3.29
C VAL A 78 -13.53 -4.65 3.77
N LEU A 79 -14.56 -5.02 3.01
CA LEU A 79 -15.94 -4.66 3.34
C LEU A 79 -16.37 -5.15 4.73
N THR A 80 -16.09 -6.40 5.06
CA THR A 80 -16.49 -7.01 6.34
C THR A 80 -15.73 -6.42 7.53
N THR A 81 -14.45 -6.11 7.35
CA THR A 81 -13.62 -5.54 8.42
C THR A 81 -14.00 -4.08 8.68
N ALA A 82 -14.33 -3.29 7.65
CA ALA A 82 -14.57 -1.85 7.77
C ALA A 82 -15.60 -1.49 8.85
N PHE A 83 -16.71 -2.24 8.90
CA PHE A 83 -17.81 -1.95 9.82
C PHE A 83 -17.57 -2.47 11.23
N THR A 84 -16.71 -3.47 11.41
CA THR A 84 -16.41 -4.08 12.72
C THR A 84 -15.13 -3.54 13.36
N TYR A 85 -14.26 -2.90 12.57
CA TYR A 85 -12.98 -2.39 13.03
C TYR A 85 -13.17 -1.29 14.08
N LYS A 86 -12.41 -1.36 15.17
CA LYS A 86 -12.31 -0.28 16.16
C LYS A 86 -11.04 0.49 15.87
N LEU A 87 -11.13 1.82 15.83
CA LEU A 87 -10.00 2.68 15.52
C LEU A 87 -9.03 2.66 16.70
N PRO A 88 -7.78 2.23 16.51
CA PRO A 88 -6.75 2.44 17.50
C PRO A 88 -6.30 3.90 17.48
N HIS A 89 -5.80 4.35 18.62
CA HIS A 89 -5.09 5.61 18.74
C HIS A 89 -3.63 5.42 18.33
N PHE A 90 -3.13 6.29 17.47
CA PHE A 90 -1.76 6.32 17.00
C PHE A 90 -1.04 7.55 17.54
N SER A 91 0.21 7.33 17.93
CA SER A 91 1.21 8.35 18.24
C SER A 91 2.33 8.19 17.23
N ILE A 92 2.53 9.20 16.39
CA ILE A 92 3.45 9.15 15.24
C ILE A 92 4.42 10.31 15.36
N GLU A 93 5.70 10.00 15.45
CA GLU A 93 6.79 10.98 15.45
C GLU A 93 7.62 10.80 14.19
N ILE A 94 7.86 11.89 13.47
CA ILE A 94 8.59 11.93 12.20
C ILE A 94 9.76 12.89 12.39
N ASP A 95 10.99 12.46 12.09
CA ASP A 95 12.21 13.28 12.13
C ASP A 95 12.46 14.08 13.44
N ASN A 96 11.98 13.57 14.58
CA ASN A 96 11.99 14.25 15.88
C ASN A 96 11.19 15.57 15.91
N GLU A 97 10.20 15.71 15.02
CA GLU A 97 9.24 16.80 15.05
C GLU A 97 8.09 16.54 16.04
N LYS A 98 7.11 17.45 16.09
CA LYS A 98 5.95 17.32 16.97
C LYS A 98 5.18 16.03 16.66
N THR A 99 4.92 15.25 17.71
CA THR A 99 4.12 14.03 17.65
C THR A 99 2.70 14.30 17.16
N ILE A 100 2.27 13.52 16.17
CA ILE A 100 0.91 13.45 15.64
C ILE A 100 0.14 12.42 16.48
N GLU A 101 -0.93 12.87 17.13
CA GLU A 101 -1.83 12.03 17.92
C GLU A 101 -3.18 11.93 17.19
N THR A 102 -3.60 10.72 16.81
CA THR A 102 -4.81 10.56 15.98
C THR A 102 -5.46 9.19 16.10
N GLU A 103 -6.79 9.13 15.96
CA GLU A 103 -7.51 7.88 15.69
C GLU A 103 -7.59 7.66 14.18
N ALA A 104 -7.03 6.56 13.70
CA ALA A 104 -6.96 6.26 12.29
C ALA A 104 -7.38 4.81 12.00
N PHE A 105 -7.83 4.56 10.77
CA PHE A 105 -8.01 3.20 10.30
C PHE A 105 -6.65 2.50 10.21
N THR A 106 -5.71 3.16 9.53
CA THR A 106 -4.44 2.56 9.17
C THR A 106 -3.37 3.63 9.02
N VAL A 107 -2.14 3.28 9.34
CA VAL A 107 -0.95 4.05 8.98
C VAL A 107 -0.12 3.19 8.03
N LEU A 108 0.16 3.72 6.85
CA LEU A 108 0.97 3.09 5.82
C LEU A 108 2.32 3.78 5.73
N ILE A 109 3.39 2.99 5.69
CA ILE A 109 4.77 3.43 5.49
C ILE A 109 5.20 2.85 4.15
N THR A 110 5.53 3.69 3.17
CA THR A 110 5.72 3.25 1.79
C THR A 110 6.87 3.96 1.09
N SER A 111 7.67 3.27 0.27
CA SER A 111 8.62 3.93 -0.67
C SER A 111 8.07 4.07 -2.09
N THR A 112 6.82 3.63 -2.32
CA THR A 112 6.26 3.54 -3.68
C THR A 112 4.98 4.34 -3.87
N GLY A 113 4.38 4.83 -2.78
CA GLY A 113 3.05 5.42 -2.73
C GLY A 113 1.93 4.44 -3.06
N GLN A 114 2.24 3.15 -3.21
CA GLN A 114 1.33 2.14 -3.72
C GLN A 114 1.23 0.94 -2.79
N LEU A 115 0.02 0.43 -2.66
CA LEU A 115 -0.27 -0.89 -2.13
C LEU A 115 -0.74 -1.79 -3.29
N GLY A 116 -0.66 -3.11 -3.12
CA GLY A 116 -1.13 -4.17 -4.04
C GLY A 116 -1.92 -3.73 -5.31
N TYR A 117 -1.59 -4.27 -6.48
CA TYR A 117 -2.14 -3.83 -7.78
C TYR A 117 -1.67 -2.41 -8.14
N ASN A 118 -2.59 -1.49 -8.42
CA ASN A 118 -2.34 -0.09 -8.78
C ASN A 118 -2.96 0.86 -7.75
N VAL A 119 -3.16 0.39 -6.50
CA VAL A 119 -3.85 1.21 -5.50
C VAL A 119 -2.86 2.25 -4.95
N GLU A 120 -3.04 3.49 -5.38
CA GLU A 120 -2.19 4.62 -5.01
C GLU A 120 -2.72 5.33 -3.75
N PHE A 121 -1.90 5.37 -2.71
CA PHE A 121 -2.13 6.10 -1.47
C PHE A 121 -1.36 7.43 -1.43
N SER A 122 -0.32 7.57 -2.25
CA SER A 122 0.42 8.82 -2.44
C SER A 122 0.76 9.02 -3.91
N LYS A 123 0.58 10.26 -4.39
CA LYS A 123 0.83 10.65 -5.79
C LYS A 123 2.29 10.94 -6.10
N ASN A 124 3.04 11.38 -5.11
CA ASN A 124 4.34 12.03 -5.33
C ASN A 124 5.53 11.16 -4.91
N SER A 125 5.30 9.87 -4.66
CA SER A 125 6.36 8.95 -4.24
C SER A 125 7.39 8.71 -5.32
N ILE A 126 8.65 8.97 -4.98
CA ILE A 126 9.81 8.74 -5.83
C ILE A 126 10.55 7.52 -5.27
N LEU A 127 10.85 6.56 -6.14
CA LEU A 127 11.36 5.25 -5.71
C LEU A 127 12.80 5.25 -5.18
N ASN A 128 13.51 6.37 -5.31
CA ASN A 128 14.96 6.43 -5.18
C ASN A 128 15.46 7.83 -4.78
N ASP A 129 14.64 8.62 -4.08
CA ASP A 129 15.00 9.95 -3.56
C ASP A 129 15.56 9.92 -2.13
N GLY A 130 15.68 8.74 -1.53
CA GLY A 130 16.13 8.54 -0.16
C GLY A 130 15.05 8.80 0.89
N LYS A 131 13.78 8.93 0.47
CA LYS A 131 12.65 9.23 1.35
C LYS A 131 11.55 8.18 1.24
N PHE A 132 10.57 8.28 2.13
CA PHE A 132 9.39 7.43 2.12
C PHE A 132 8.19 8.20 2.64
N GLU A 133 6.99 7.72 2.33
CA GLU A 133 5.75 8.36 2.73
C GLU A 133 5.13 7.64 3.92
N ILE A 134 4.61 8.43 4.86
CA ILE A 134 3.73 8.00 5.93
C ILE A 134 2.32 8.49 5.59
N THR A 135 1.44 7.60 5.15
CA THR A 135 0.05 7.91 4.83
C THR A 135 -0.87 7.42 5.95
N ILE A 136 -1.57 8.35 6.57
CA ILE A 136 -2.57 8.11 7.62
C ILE A 136 -3.95 8.11 6.96
N VAL A 137 -4.68 7.00 7.07
CA VAL A 137 -6.10 6.94 6.71
C VAL A 137 -6.92 7.27 7.95
N LYS A 138 -7.34 8.53 8.07
CA LYS A 138 -8.08 9.07 9.21
C LYS A 138 -9.43 8.38 9.40
N ASN A 139 -10.08 8.65 10.52
CA ASN A 139 -11.49 8.31 10.70
C ASN A 139 -12.35 8.99 9.61
N PHE A 140 -13.26 8.23 9.01
CA PHE A 140 -14.19 8.69 7.99
C PHE A 140 -15.53 7.97 8.12
N ASP A 141 -16.57 8.51 7.48
CA ASP A 141 -17.88 7.86 7.42
C ASP A 141 -17.78 6.52 6.67
N ARG A 142 -17.97 5.41 7.39
CA ARG A 142 -17.88 4.05 6.88
C ARG A 142 -18.86 3.74 5.74
N SER A 143 -19.92 4.53 5.59
CA SER A 143 -20.81 4.43 4.43
C SER A 143 -20.08 4.67 3.10
N LYS A 144 -18.94 5.39 3.12
CA LYS A 144 -18.12 5.71 1.95
C LYS A 144 -17.22 4.57 1.49
N VAL A 145 -17.08 3.47 2.24
CA VAL A 145 -16.17 2.36 1.90
C VAL A 145 -16.36 1.82 0.47
N PRO A 146 -17.59 1.59 -0.04
CA PRO A 146 -17.78 1.16 -1.42
C PRO A 146 -17.24 2.18 -2.44
N ASN A 147 -17.41 3.48 -2.18
CA ASN A 147 -16.86 4.54 -3.02
C ASN A 147 -15.33 4.51 -3.00
N LEU A 148 -14.72 4.34 -1.83
CA LEU A 148 -13.26 4.28 -1.69
C LEU A 148 -12.64 3.07 -2.40
N ILE A 149 -13.36 1.94 -2.41
CA ILE A 149 -12.99 0.79 -3.24
C ILE A 149 -13.03 1.17 -4.72
N TYR A 150 -14.08 1.85 -5.19
CA TYR A 150 -14.15 2.32 -6.57
C TYR A 150 -12.98 3.25 -6.91
N GLU A 151 -12.69 4.24 -6.06
CA GLU A 151 -11.56 5.16 -6.22
C GLU A 151 -10.21 4.43 -6.26
N SER A 152 -10.06 3.32 -5.51
CA SER A 152 -8.84 2.52 -5.49
C SER A 152 -8.50 1.85 -6.83
N PHE A 153 -9.51 1.50 -7.63
CA PHE A 153 -9.32 0.76 -8.89
C PHE A 153 -9.54 1.61 -10.14
N PHE A 154 -10.38 2.63 -10.04
CA PHE A 154 -10.87 3.39 -11.20
C PHE A 154 -10.77 4.91 -11.04
N GLY A 155 -10.42 5.39 -9.85
CA GLY A 155 -10.40 6.82 -9.54
C GLY A 155 -9.08 7.26 -8.91
N ASP A 156 -9.18 8.16 -7.95
CA ASP A 156 -8.06 8.88 -7.34
C ASP A 156 -8.15 8.79 -5.82
N LEU A 157 -7.79 7.63 -5.29
CA LEU A 157 -7.77 7.35 -3.85
C LEU A 157 -6.83 8.31 -3.10
N ALA A 158 -5.66 8.61 -3.68
CA ALA A 158 -4.65 9.47 -3.08
C ALA A 158 -5.10 10.92 -2.86
N SER A 159 -6.20 11.35 -3.49
CA SER A 159 -6.77 12.70 -3.31
C SER A 159 -7.95 12.76 -2.34
N GLN A 160 -8.34 11.64 -1.74
CA GLN A 160 -9.47 11.62 -0.82
C GLN A 160 -9.10 12.32 0.49
N GLU A 161 -10.00 13.17 1.02
CA GLU A 161 -9.77 14.00 2.21
C GLU A 161 -9.36 13.22 3.48
N MET A 162 -9.70 11.93 3.53
CA MET A 162 -9.37 11.05 4.66
C MET A 162 -7.90 10.62 4.67
N LEU A 163 -7.16 10.81 3.57
CA LEU A 163 -5.74 10.50 3.48
C LEU A 163 -4.93 11.75 3.83
N GLU A 164 -4.13 11.63 4.88
CA GLU A 164 -3.08 12.60 5.20
C GLU A 164 -1.74 11.94 4.93
N THR A 165 -0.86 12.58 4.15
CA THR A 165 0.46 12.02 3.82
C THR A 165 1.57 12.96 4.27
N HIS A 166 2.55 12.38 4.94
CA HIS A 166 3.78 13.02 5.37
C HIS A 166 4.97 12.33 4.68
N GLN A 167 6.10 13.02 4.62
CA GLN A 167 7.36 12.52 4.11
C GLN A 167 8.46 12.87 5.11
#